data_AF-A0A9C8WJE2-F1
#
_entry.id   AF-A0A9C8WJE2-F1
#
_cell.length_a   1.000
_cell.length_b   1.000
_cell.length_c   1.000
_cell.angle_alpha   90.00
_cell.angle_beta   90.00
_cell.angle_gamma   90.00
#
_symmetry.space_group_name_H-M   'P 1'
#
loop_
_entity.id
_entity.type
_entity.pdbx_description
1 polymer ?
#
loop_
_entity_poly.entity_id
_entity_poly.type
_entity_poly.pdbx_seq_one_letter_code
_entity_poly.pdbx_strand_id
1 'polypeptide(L)'
;MGRRLMLPAFRNLAALGILLLLAACNLPSPEASPVLTAAPSGEPRLTEMPAGGGALSITEAAPTQAVPAEPSPPLSTLQNVRIELPDTGAVILQEGRFIAGETRVVLDEVAAEGNLGAAVVYVNLGGSGNFAYLLTFAVQEGRFVQQGAAVFLEDRPEIRSLKVAEGRILVDATVHWADEPFCCPTKHVLLTFLPTEWGTLLERVSTFTPEGTERRIALSAPANFAEVVAPVQVAGRVSVMPFENTLTYRYATPDGLKVLEEGGFMAQPDDPDTMGGAGSFSAALPAPPVSPYADVQLQILEISMRDGSVLAMDSVWLTVK
;
A
#
# COMPACT_ATOMS: atom_id res chain seq x y z
N MET A 1 -5.27 65.83 12.39
CA MET A 1 -6.15 66.88 11.81
C MET A 1 -6.29 66.58 10.33
N GLY A 2 -7.49 66.22 9.88
CA GLY A 2 -7.75 65.79 8.50
C GLY A 2 -8.90 64.79 8.44
N ARG A 3 -10.12 65.31 8.48
CA ARG A 3 -11.41 64.59 8.35
C ARG A 3 -11.62 64.06 6.92
N ARG A 4 -12.58 63.14 6.82
CA ARG A 4 -13.57 62.86 5.74
C ARG A 4 -13.44 61.41 5.25
N LEU A 5 -14.49 60.63 4.96
CA LEU A 5 -15.94 60.80 5.02
C LEU A 5 -16.57 59.38 4.91
N MET A 6 -17.67 59.17 5.64
CA MET A 6 -18.91 58.45 5.30
C MET A 6 -18.92 57.18 4.41
N LEU A 7 -19.56 56.14 4.99
CA LEU A 7 -20.29 55.04 4.34
C LEU A 7 -21.27 55.52 3.25
N PRO A 8 -21.75 54.61 2.38
CA PRO A 8 -23.12 54.13 2.59
C PRO A 8 -23.30 52.61 2.42
N ALA A 9 -24.43 52.17 2.96
CA ALA A 9 -24.95 50.82 2.98
C ALA A 9 -25.43 50.33 1.60
N PHE A 10 -25.40 49.01 1.40
CA PHE A 10 -26.34 48.32 0.51
C PHE A 10 -26.89 47.06 1.20
N ARG A 11 -28.19 47.13 1.52
CA ARG A 11 -29.09 45.98 1.72
C ARG A 11 -29.67 45.65 0.34
N ASN A 12 -29.77 44.37 -0.01
CA ASN A 12 -30.79 43.75 -0.89
C ASN A 12 -30.54 42.23 -0.85
N LEU A 13 -31.38 41.42 -0.19
CA LEU A 13 -32.58 40.77 -0.75
C LEU A 13 -32.31 39.99 -2.06
N ALA A 14 -32.20 38.67 -1.95
CA ALA A 14 -32.82 37.72 -2.89
C ALA A 14 -32.78 36.31 -2.26
N ALA A 15 -33.91 35.91 -1.69
CA ALA A 15 -34.23 34.52 -1.45
C ALA A 15 -34.43 33.84 -2.82
N LEU A 16 -33.70 32.76 -3.08
CA LEU A 16 -33.96 31.87 -4.20
C LEU A 16 -34.18 30.47 -3.64
N GLY A 17 -35.45 30.15 -3.42
CA GLY A 17 -35.90 28.80 -3.12
C GLY A 17 -35.77 27.94 -4.37
N ILE A 18 -35.04 26.83 -4.25
CA ILE A 18 -35.01 25.78 -5.27
C ILE A 18 -36.02 24.72 -4.85
N LEU A 19 -37.11 24.71 -5.61
CA LEU A 19 -38.19 23.74 -5.65
C LEU A 19 -37.68 22.51 -6.43
N LEU A 20 -37.36 21.40 -5.74
CA LEU A 20 -37.08 20.12 -6.43
C LEU A 20 -38.41 19.37 -6.64
N LEU A 21 -38.85 19.34 -7.90
CA LEU A 21 -39.99 18.58 -8.38
C LEU A 21 -39.67 17.08 -8.40
N LEU A 22 -40.51 16.32 -7.70
CA LEU A 22 -40.68 14.87 -7.85
C LEU A 22 -41.22 14.57 -9.26
N ALA A 23 -40.37 13.95 -10.10
CA ALA A 23 -40.81 13.27 -11.31
C ALA A 23 -40.65 11.76 -11.10
N ALA A 24 -41.73 11.13 -10.64
CA ALA A 24 -41.96 9.71 -10.87
C ALA A 24 -42.48 9.53 -12.30
N CYS A 25 -41.93 8.57 -13.06
CA CYS A 25 -42.68 7.59 -13.85
C CYS A 25 -41.80 6.79 -14.82
N ASN A 26 -42.02 5.47 -14.77
CA ASN A 26 -41.96 4.49 -15.86
C ASN A 26 -40.61 4.16 -16.50
N LEU A 27 -39.91 3.20 -15.89
CA LEU A 27 -39.02 2.31 -16.62
C LEU A 27 -39.80 1.07 -17.11
N PRO A 28 -39.69 0.69 -18.40
CA PRO A 28 -40.28 -0.53 -18.94
C PRO A 28 -39.56 -1.79 -18.42
N SER A 29 -40.35 -2.83 -18.15
CA SER A 29 -39.88 -4.17 -17.77
C SER A 29 -38.89 -4.74 -18.80
N PRO A 30 -37.78 -5.38 -18.37
CA PRO A 30 -36.93 -6.13 -19.28
C PRO A 30 -37.65 -7.41 -19.74
N GLU A 31 -37.80 -7.53 -21.06
CA GLU A 31 -38.28 -8.73 -21.73
C GLU A 31 -37.36 -9.93 -21.44
N ALA A 32 -37.97 -11.09 -21.25
CA ALA A 32 -37.29 -12.35 -21.04
C ALA A 32 -36.40 -12.71 -22.23
N SER A 33 -35.12 -12.96 -21.96
CA SER A 33 -34.18 -13.50 -22.95
C SER A 33 -34.61 -14.91 -23.37
N PRO A 34 -34.42 -15.31 -24.64
CA PRO A 34 -34.76 -16.64 -25.11
C PRO A 34 -33.85 -17.70 -24.47
N VAL A 35 -34.49 -18.79 -24.04
CA VAL A 35 -33.83 -20.02 -23.60
C VAL A 35 -33.03 -20.61 -24.76
N LEU A 36 -31.71 -20.70 -24.59
CA LEU A 36 -30.84 -21.46 -25.48
C LEU A 36 -31.07 -22.95 -25.26
N THR A 37 -31.68 -23.60 -26.25
CA THR A 37 -31.80 -25.05 -26.37
C THR A 37 -30.40 -25.67 -26.48
N ALA A 38 -30.06 -26.56 -25.55
CA ALA A 38 -28.82 -27.33 -25.57
C ALA A 38 -28.75 -28.25 -26.81
N ALA A 39 -27.63 -28.18 -27.53
CA ALA A 39 -27.29 -29.11 -28.59
C ALA A 39 -26.89 -30.49 -28.01
N PRO A 40 -27.15 -31.61 -28.71
CA PRO A 40 -26.79 -32.93 -28.24
C PRO A 40 -25.27 -33.14 -28.21
N SER A 41 -24.81 -33.66 -27.08
CA SER A 41 -23.45 -34.15 -26.85
C SER A 41 -23.15 -35.31 -27.81
N GLY A 42 -22.21 -35.08 -28.75
CA GLY A 42 -21.59 -36.15 -29.52
C GLY A 42 -20.41 -36.73 -28.74
N GLU A 43 -20.45 -38.03 -28.47
CA GLU A 43 -19.33 -38.77 -27.88
C GLU A 43 -18.09 -38.67 -28.78
N PRO A 44 -16.92 -38.27 -28.25
CA PRO A 44 -15.69 -38.32 -29.01
C PRO A 44 -15.25 -39.76 -29.20
N ARG A 45 -15.23 -40.19 -30.47
CA ARG A 45 -14.67 -41.46 -30.92
C ARG A 45 -13.15 -41.44 -30.72
N LEU A 46 -12.67 -42.24 -29.76
CA LEU A 46 -11.25 -42.53 -29.57
C LEU A 46 -10.69 -43.14 -30.86
N THR A 47 -9.78 -42.41 -31.50
CA THR A 47 -9.01 -42.89 -32.65
C THR A 47 -7.67 -43.36 -32.10
N GLU A 48 -7.37 -44.65 -32.30
CA GLU A 48 -6.14 -45.29 -31.84
C GLU A 48 -4.89 -44.56 -32.36
N MET A 49 -4.02 -44.16 -31.42
CA MET A 49 -2.69 -43.65 -31.74
C MET A 49 -1.73 -44.82 -32.05
N PRO A 50 -0.89 -44.71 -33.09
CA PRO A 50 0.15 -45.69 -33.36
C PRO A 50 1.27 -45.58 -32.33
N ALA A 51 1.65 -46.72 -31.75
CA ALA A 51 2.81 -46.88 -30.89
C ALA A 51 4.12 -46.75 -31.72
N GLY A 52 4.59 -45.51 -31.89
CA GLY A 52 5.89 -45.20 -32.47
C GLY A 52 6.90 -44.85 -31.38
N GLY A 53 7.67 -45.84 -30.93
CA GLY A 53 8.81 -45.65 -30.03
C GLY A 53 9.96 -44.95 -30.75
N GLY A 54 9.99 -43.62 -30.67
CA GLY A 54 11.15 -42.80 -31.02
C GLY A 54 11.76 -42.23 -29.75
N ALA A 55 12.91 -42.75 -29.32
CA ALA A 55 13.66 -42.18 -28.20
C ALA A 55 14.19 -40.79 -28.59
N LEU A 56 13.50 -39.74 -28.14
CA LEU A 56 14.00 -38.38 -28.19
C LEU A 56 15.11 -38.24 -27.14
N SER A 57 16.34 -38.17 -27.61
CA SER A 57 17.50 -37.81 -26.80
C SER A 57 17.36 -36.34 -26.42
N ILE A 58 16.86 -36.08 -25.21
CA ILE A 58 16.92 -34.77 -24.56
C ILE A 58 18.38 -34.47 -24.24
N THR A 59 19.01 -33.67 -25.09
CA THR A 59 20.32 -33.08 -24.82
C THR A 59 20.16 -32.15 -23.63
N GLU A 60 20.71 -32.56 -22.49
CA GLU A 60 20.82 -31.78 -21.26
C GLU A 60 21.43 -30.41 -21.59
N ALA A 61 20.64 -29.35 -21.43
CA ALA A 61 21.09 -27.99 -21.67
C ALA A 61 22.27 -27.71 -20.73
N ALA A 62 23.40 -27.31 -21.31
CA ALA A 62 24.58 -26.94 -20.55
C ALA A 62 24.20 -25.92 -19.46
N PRO A 63 24.70 -26.06 -18.22
CA PRO A 63 24.36 -25.17 -17.13
C PRO A 63 24.67 -23.73 -17.55
N THR A 64 23.63 -22.88 -17.58
CA THR A 64 23.75 -21.44 -17.79
C THR A 64 24.77 -20.92 -16.80
N GLN A 65 25.94 -20.53 -17.30
CA GLN A 65 26.98 -19.94 -16.46
C GLN A 65 26.39 -18.73 -15.76
N ALA A 66 26.39 -18.75 -14.42
CA ALA A 66 25.95 -17.63 -13.62
C ALA A 66 26.78 -16.40 -14.02
N VAL A 67 26.12 -15.42 -14.63
CA VAL A 67 26.73 -14.11 -14.90
C VAL A 67 27.22 -13.57 -13.56
N PRO A 68 28.50 -13.17 -13.44
CA PRO A 68 29.01 -12.58 -12.21
C PRO A 68 28.11 -11.41 -11.80
N ALA A 69 27.56 -11.45 -10.58
CA ALA A 69 26.78 -10.35 -10.06
C ALA A 69 27.64 -9.08 -10.06
N GLU A 70 27.16 -8.02 -10.70
CA GLU A 70 27.83 -6.72 -10.62
C GLU A 70 27.91 -6.30 -9.14
N PRO A 71 29.06 -5.75 -8.70
CA PRO A 71 29.21 -5.34 -7.32
C PRO A 71 28.25 -4.18 -7.00
N SER A 72 27.50 -4.31 -5.91
CA SER A 72 26.63 -3.25 -5.42
C SER A 72 27.41 -1.95 -5.16
N PRO A 73 26.90 -0.78 -5.57
CA PRO A 73 27.55 0.49 -5.29
C PRO A 73 27.62 0.76 -3.79
N PRO A 74 28.66 1.47 -3.30
CA PRO A 74 28.77 1.77 -1.88
C PRO A 74 27.66 2.73 -1.43
N LEU A 75 27.13 2.55 -0.22
CA LEU A 75 26.07 3.39 0.35
C LEU A 75 26.40 4.88 0.36
N SER A 76 27.68 5.24 0.45
CA SER A 76 28.13 6.64 0.38
C SER A 76 27.76 7.33 -0.94
N THR A 77 27.44 6.58 -2.00
CA THR A 77 26.95 7.16 -3.27
C THR A 77 25.57 7.82 -3.12
N LEU A 78 24.73 7.36 -2.19
CA LEU A 78 23.43 7.99 -1.90
C LEU A 78 23.55 9.40 -1.33
N GLN A 79 24.72 9.78 -0.80
CA GLN A 79 24.96 11.13 -0.31
C GLN A 79 25.11 12.16 -1.44
N ASN A 80 25.35 11.73 -2.68
CA ASN A 80 25.57 12.61 -3.83
C ASN A 80 24.63 12.26 -5.00
N VAL A 81 23.43 11.79 -4.67
CA VAL A 81 22.45 11.32 -5.65
C VAL A 81 21.44 12.41 -6.00
N ARG A 82 20.90 12.34 -7.23
CA ARG A 82 19.73 13.10 -7.63
C ARG A 82 18.49 12.38 -7.10
N ILE A 83 17.66 13.10 -6.36
CA ILE A 83 16.38 12.60 -5.84
C ILE A 83 15.24 13.48 -6.33
N GLU A 84 14.04 12.92 -6.40
CA GLU A 84 12.80 13.62 -6.71
C GLU A 84 11.83 13.51 -5.55
N LEU A 85 11.38 14.67 -5.07
CA LEU A 85 10.49 14.81 -3.92
C LEU A 85 9.23 15.59 -4.32
N PRO A 86 8.06 15.27 -3.75
CA PRO A 86 6.80 15.95 -4.10
C PRO A 86 6.85 17.47 -3.90
N ASP A 87 7.48 17.93 -2.82
CA ASP A 87 7.42 19.35 -2.43
C ASP A 87 8.50 20.22 -3.09
N THR A 88 9.66 19.64 -3.42
CA THR A 88 10.82 20.37 -3.93
C THR A 88 11.11 20.09 -5.40
N GLY A 89 10.45 19.08 -5.98
CA GLY A 89 10.86 18.49 -7.25
C GLY A 89 12.23 17.84 -7.12
N ALA A 90 12.97 17.84 -8.22
CA ALA A 90 14.26 17.16 -8.28
C ALA A 90 15.42 18.00 -7.72
N VAL A 91 16.16 17.44 -6.78
CA VAL A 91 17.34 18.05 -6.14
C VAL A 91 18.54 17.11 -6.26
N ILE A 92 19.75 17.68 -6.17
CA ILE A 92 20.99 16.91 -6.11
C ILE A 92 21.55 17.09 -4.71
N LEU A 93 21.68 15.99 -3.98
CA LEU A 93 22.34 16.01 -2.69
C LEU A 93 23.85 16.22 -2.86
N GLN A 94 24.43 16.98 -1.95
CA GLN A 94 25.87 17.13 -1.77
C GLN A 94 26.18 16.71 -0.34
N GLU A 95 26.93 15.63 -0.17
CA GLU A 95 27.24 15.07 1.16
C GLU A 95 25.97 14.84 2.01
N GLY A 96 24.90 14.36 1.38
CA GLY A 96 23.62 14.04 2.01
C GLY A 96 22.72 15.26 2.23
N ARG A 97 23.04 16.43 1.67
CA ARG A 97 22.30 17.67 1.93
C ARG A 97 22.00 18.47 0.67
N PHE A 98 20.89 19.18 0.68
CA PHE A 98 20.57 20.23 -0.29
C PHE A 98 20.00 21.44 0.43
N ILE A 99 20.47 22.63 0.08
CA ILE A 99 20.01 23.90 0.67
C ILE A 99 19.77 24.90 -0.45
N ALA A 100 18.55 25.44 -0.52
CA ALA A 100 18.19 26.49 -1.46
C ALA A 100 17.20 27.46 -0.80
N GLY A 101 17.68 28.67 -0.47
CA GLY A 101 16.90 29.62 0.32
C GLY A 101 16.56 29.03 1.69
N GLU A 102 15.27 28.92 2.00
CA GLU A 102 14.78 28.31 3.23
C GLU A 102 14.57 26.79 3.13
N THR A 103 14.56 26.24 1.90
CA THR A 103 14.42 24.82 1.66
C THR A 103 15.68 24.08 2.07
N ARG A 104 15.52 23.06 2.92
CA ARG A 104 16.57 22.14 3.35
C ARG A 104 16.10 20.71 3.13
N VAL A 105 16.93 19.92 2.48
CA VAL A 105 16.74 18.46 2.38
C VAL A 105 17.95 17.79 3.01
N VAL A 106 17.71 16.86 3.93
CA VAL A 106 18.77 16.15 4.66
C VAL A 106 18.51 14.65 4.59
N LEU A 107 19.51 13.92 4.12
CA LEU A 107 19.58 12.46 4.21
C LEU A 107 19.86 12.06 5.65
N ASP A 108 19.04 11.19 6.20
CA ASP A 108 19.12 10.75 7.59
C ASP A 108 19.66 9.32 7.67
N GLU A 109 18.84 8.36 7.23
CA GLU A 109 19.18 6.94 7.25
C GLU A 109 19.28 6.36 5.84
N VAL A 110 20.19 5.39 5.66
CA VAL A 110 20.37 4.64 4.40
C VAL A 110 20.58 3.16 4.66
N ALA A 111 20.02 2.32 3.80
CA ALA A 111 20.23 0.88 3.83
C ALA A 111 20.21 0.32 2.42
N ALA A 112 20.92 -0.80 2.19
CA ALA A 112 20.87 -1.51 0.92
C ALA A 112 21.18 -3.00 1.10
N GLU A 113 20.62 -3.81 0.22
CA GLU A 113 20.92 -5.22 0.05
C GLU A 113 20.90 -5.56 -1.44
N GLY A 114 22.01 -6.08 -1.96
CA GLY A 114 22.14 -6.38 -3.39
C GLY A 114 21.89 -5.15 -4.26
N ASN A 115 20.85 -5.21 -5.10
CA ASN A 115 20.48 -4.13 -6.03
C ASN A 115 19.41 -3.18 -5.48
N LEU A 116 18.89 -3.42 -4.27
CA LEU A 116 17.86 -2.61 -3.64
C LEU A 116 18.50 -1.68 -2.60
N GLY A 117 18.24 -0.39 -2.73
CA GLY A 117 18.59 0.63 -1.74
C GLY A 117 17.36 1.34 -1.21
N ALA A 118 17.48 1.89 -0.01
CA ALA A 118 16.47 2.72 0.64
C ALA A 118 17.13 3.88 1.36
N ALA A 119 16.44 5.01 1.44
CA ALA A 119 16.87 6.15 2.24
C ALA A 119 15.68 6.87 2.88
N VAL A 120 15.87 7.39 4.09
CA VAL A 120 14.96 8.41 4.64
C VAL A 120 15.57 9.79 4.45
N VAL A 121 14.77 10.71 3.92
CA VAL A 121 15.13 12.12 3.78
C VAL A 121 14.13 13.00 4.50
N TYR A 122 14.62 14.05 5.14
CA TYR A 122 13.81 15.09 5.75
C TYR A 122 13.79 16.34 4.90
N VAL A 123 12.60 16.93 4.72
CA VAL A 123 12.36 18.16 3.97
C VAL A 123 11.81 19.22 4.92
N ASN A 124 12.50 20.36 4.98
CA ASN A 124 12.03 21.57 5.64
C ASN A 124 11.92 22.69 4.61
N LEU A 125 10.78 23.37 4.56
CA LEU A 125 10.47 24.42 3.57
C LEU A 125 10.44 25.83 4.19
N GLY A 126 11.22 26.08 5.25
CA GLY A 126 11.27 27.39 5.94
C GLY A 126 10.32 27.58 7.13
N GLY A 127 9.50 26.58 7.44
CA GLY A 127 8.63 26.56 8.62
C GLY A 127 9.17 25.69 9.78
N SER A 128 8.28 25.34 10.71
CA SER A 128 8.59 24.41 11.83
C SER A 128 8.44 22.93 11.46
N GLY A 129 7.82 22.61 10.32
CA GLY A 129 7.62 21.24 9.85
C GLY A 129 8.93 20.60 9.37
N ASN A 130 9.02 19.29 9.50
CA ASN A 130 10.16 18.52 9.00
C ASN A 130 9.65 17.18 8.46
N PHE A 131 9.32 17.16 7.18
CA PHE A 131 8.60 16.08 6.53
C PHE A 131 9.55 14.95 6.15
N ALA A 132 9.33 13.76 6.68
CA ALA A 132 10.12 12.58 6.36
C ALA A 132 9.53 11.86 5.15
N TYR A 133 10.40 11.48 4.23
CA TYR A 133 10.08 10.71 3.04
C TYR A 133 10.97 9.47 2.97
N LEU A 134 10.37 8.33 2.65
CA LEU A 134 11.09 7.14 2.23
C LEU A 134 11.32 7.18 0.71
N LEU A 135 12.58 6.99 0.33
CA LEU A 135 13.03 6.84 -1.04
C LEU A 135 13.50 5.40 -1.27
N THR A 136 13.14 4.84 -2.41
CA THR A 136 13.60 3.52 -2.85
C THR A 136 14.51 3.69 -4.04
N PHE A 137 15.56 2.88 -4.12
CA PHE A 137 16.56 2.92 -5.19
C PHE A 137 16.79 1.53 -5.76
N ALA A 138 17.03 1.45 -7.07
CA ALA A 138 17.57 0.28 -7.72
C ALA A 138 18.95 0.59 -8.29
N VAL A 139 19.82 -0.42 -8.37
CA VAL A 139 21.10 -0.28 -9.07
C VAL A 139 20.87 -0.36 -10.57
N GLN A 140 21.26 0.70 -11.29
CA GLN A 140 21.28 0.76 -12.74
C GLN A 140 22.66 1.28 -13.17
N GLU A 141 23.33 0.53 -14.06
CA GLU A 141 24.68 0.87 -14.54
C GLU A 141 25.68 1.15 -13.40
N GLY A 142 25.63 0.32 -12.34
CA GLY A 142 26.48 0.45 -11.15
C GLY A 142 26.19 1.67 -10.27
N ARG A 143 25.01 2.30 -10.39
CA ARG A 143 24.61 3.47 -9.58
C ARG A 143 23.21 3.31 -9.02
N PHE A 144 22.95 3.86 -7.84
CA PHE A 144 21.60 3.95 -7.31
C PHE A 144 20.79 4.98 -8.10
N VAL A 145 19.62 4.55 -8.58
CA VAL A 145 18.62 5.36 -9.27
C VAL A 145 17.30 5.22 -8.52
N GLN A 146 16.71 6.36 -8.13
CA GLN A 146 15.43 6.37 -7.42
C GLN A 146 14.35 5.65 -8.22
N GLN A 147 13.54 4.84 -7.54
CA GLN A 147 12.43 4.07 -8.09
C GLN A 147 11.11 4.67 -7.59
N GLY A 148 10.24 5.03 -8.53
CA GLY A 148 8.92 5.57 -8.24
C GLY A 148 8.93 6.89 -7.44
N ALA A 149 7.76 7.25 -6.95
CA ALA A 149 7.57 8.42 -6.11
C ALA A 149 8.09 8.20 -4.69
N ALA A 150 8.51 9.28 -4.04
CA ALA A 150 8.82 9.27 -2.62
C ALA A 150 7.56 8.98 -1.80
N VAL A 151 7.69 8.13 -0.77
CA VAL A 151 6.59 7.81 0.13
C VAL A 151 6.67 8.73 1.34
N PHE A 152 5.64 9.55 1.56
CA PHE A 152 5.54 10.36 2.77
C PHE A 152 5.38 9.44 3.98
N LEU A 153 6.29 9.55 4.95
CA LEU A 153 6.21 8.83 6.20
C LEU A 153 5.37 9.61 7.20
N GLU A 154 5.85 10.82 7.58
CA GLU A 154 5.17 11.68 8.54
C GLU A 154 5.86 13.08 8.69
N ASP A 155 5.28 14.00 9.47
CA ASP A 155 5.90 15.28 9.86
C ASP A 155 6.55 15.21 11.25
N ARG A 156 7.89 15.17 11.27
CA ARG A 156 8.76 14.99 12.44
C ARG A 156 8.62 13.60 13.11
N PRO A 157 8.66 12.48 12.35
CA PRO A 157 8.83 11.19 12.99
C PRO A 157 10.24 11.06 13.56
N GLU A 158 10.39 10.19 14.54
CA GLU A 158 11.69 9.67 14.98
C GLU A 158 11.96 8.35 14.26
N ILE A 159 12.87 8.34 13.29
CA ILE A 159 13.32 7.09 12.65
C ILE A 159 14.32 6.39 13.58
N ARG A 160 14.00 5.16 13.97
CA ARG A 160 14.84 4.34 14.86
C ARG A 160 15.73 3.40 14.07
N SER A 161 15.23 2.85 12.97
CA SER A 161 16.05 2.08 12.05
C SER A 161 15.45 2.02 10.65
N LEU A 162 16.33 1.93 9.65
CA LEU A 162 16.00 1.58 8.28
C LEU A 162 16.78 0.31 7.90
N LYS A 163 16.09 -0.68 7.35
CA LYS A 163 16.71 -1.92 6.88
C LYS A 163 16.19 -2.30 5.51
N VAL A 164 17.06 -2.90 4.71
CA VAL A 164 16.69 -3.62 3.49
C VAL A 164 17.03 -5.08 3.72
N ALA A 165 16.02 -5.95 3.61
CA ALA A 165 16.17 -7.37 3.82
C ALA A 165 15.13 -8.13 2.99
N GLU A 166 15.54 -9.20 2.32
CA GLU A 166 14.62 -10.12 1.61
C GLU A 166 13.73 -9.40 0.58
N GLY A 167 14.32 -8.42 -0.11
CA GLY A 167 13.61 -7.59 -1.10
C GLY A 167 12.59 -6.62 -0.51
N ARG A 168 12.57 -6.42 0.81
CA ARG A 168 11.69 -5.48 1.52
C ARG A 168 12.47 -4.37 2.18
N ILE A 169 11.79 -3.27 2.41
CA ILE A 169 12.28 -2.13 3.19
C ILE A 169 11.52 -2.09 4.50
N LEU A 170 12.24 -2.15 5.62
CA LEU A 170 11.66 -2.10 6.95
C LEU A 170 12.03 -0.78 7.60
N VAL A 171 11.02 -0.04 8.04
CA VAL A 171 11.16 1.23 8.77
C VAL A 171 10.60 1.03 10.17
N ASP A 172 11.47 1.20 11.17
CA ASP A 172 11.09 1.30 12.58
C ASP A 172 11.07 2.79 12.95
N ALA A 173 9.91 3.31 13.35
CA ALA A 173 9.72 4.73 13.61
C ALA A 173 8.78 5.00 14.78
N THR A 174 8.89 6.19 15.36
CA THR A 174 7.87 6.77 16.25
C THR A 174 7.21 7.95 15.56
N VAL A 175 5.90 7.89 15.40
CA VAL A 175 5.07 8.91 14.72
C VAL A 175 4.04 9.47 15.69
N HIS A 176 3.33 10.53 15.30
CA HIS A 176 2.30 11.11 16.16
C HIS A 176 1.01 10.26 16.12
N TRP A 177 0.31 10.20 17.26
CA TRP A 177 -1.12 9.94 17.25
C TRP A 177 -1.89 11.16 16.73
N ALA A 178 -3.13 10.99 16.28
CA ALA A 178 -3.91 12.11 15.74
C ALA A 178 -4.21 13.21 16.79
N ASP A 179 -4.20 12.85 18.09
CA ASP A 179 -4.42 13.76 19.21
C ASP A 179 -3.12 14.32 19.82
N GLU A 180 -1.96 14.00 19.25
CA GLU A 180 -0.68 14.47 19.76
C GLU A 180 -0.26 15.84 19.21
N PRO A 181 0.40 16.68 20.04
CA PRO A 181 1.11 17.83 19.52
C PRO A 181 2.23 17.36 18.59
N PHE A 182 2.36 18.00 17.42
CA PHE A 182 3.36 17.64 16.40
C PHE A 182 4.85 17.81 16.80
N CYS A 183 5.17 18.03 18.08
CA CYS A 183 6.55 18.11 18.56
C CYS A 183 7.12 16.79 19.04
N CYS A 184 6.24 15.85 19.40
CA CYS A 184 6.52 14.89 20.45
C CYS A 184 5.79 13.57 20.16
N PRO A 185 6.19 12.83 19.11
CA PRO A 185 5.49 11.61 18.69
C PRO A 185 5.66 10.50 19.73
N THR A 186 4.62 9.68 19.94
CA THR A 186 4.73 8.49 20.82
C THR A 186 4.25 7.19 20.20
N LYS A 187 3.61 7.21 19.03
CA LYS A 187 3.13 6.01 18.34
C LYS A 187 4.30 5.25 17.69
N HIS A 188 4.75 4.17 18.34
CA HIS A 188 5.73 3.26 17.74
C HIS A 188 5.08 2.45 16.62
N VAL A 189 5.70 2.47 15.43
CA VAL A 189 5.27 1.74 14.23
C VAL A 189 6.41 0.94 13.61
N LEU A 190 6.08 -0.22 13.06
CA LEU A 190 6.89 -0.93 12.08
C LEU A 190 6.17 -0.89 10.74
N LEU A 191 6.83 -0.34 9.73
CA LEU A 191 6.33 -0.26 8.36
C LEU A 191 7.19 -1.16 7.48
N THR A 192 6.56 -2.07 6.75
CA THR A 192 7.23 -2.88 5.73
C THR A 192 6.76 -2.45 4.36
N PHE A 193 7.70 -2.14 3.48
CA PHE A 193 7.42 -1.76 2.11
C PHE A 193 7.95 -2.81 1.14
N LEU A 194 7.19 -3.05 0.08
CA LEU A 194 7.60 -3.85 -1.07
C LEU A 194 7.84 -2.92 -2.27
N PRO A 195 9.08 -2.83 -2.76
CA PRO A 195 9.37 -2.26 -4.07
C PRO A 195 8.76 -3.12 -5.19
N THR A 196 8.02 -2.47 -6.09
CA THR A 196 7.38 -3.09 -7.26
C THR A 196 7.61 -2.24 -8.49
N GLU A 197 7.16 -2.71 -9.66
CA GLU A 197 7.16 -1.92 -10.89
C GLU A 197 6.23 -0.70 -10.84
N TRP A 198 5.23 -0.71 -9.96
CA TRP A 198 4.30 0.41 -9.74
C TRP A 198 4.81 1.42 -8.71
N GLY A 199 5.95 1.15 -8.07
CA GLY A 199 6.54 1.98 -7.02
C GLY A 199 6.73 1.24 -5.70
N THR A 200 6.84 1.99 -4.61
CA THR A 200 7.08 1.45 -3.27
C THR A 200 5.77 1.35 -2.51
N LEU A 201 5.32 0.13 -2.28
CA LEU A 201 4.00 -0.14 -1.70
C LEU A 201 4.13 -0.49 -0.23
N LEU A 202 3.24 0.04 0.60
CA LEU A 202 3.14 -0.35 2.00
C LEU A 202 2.52 -1.75 2.07
N GLU A 203 3.33 -2.74 2.45
CA GLU A 203 2.93 -4.14 2.55
C GLU A 203 2.30 -4.43 3.91
N ARG A 204 2.96 -3.96 4.99
CA ARG A 204 2.55 -4.22 6.37
C ARG A 204 2.71 -2.99 7.25
N VAL A 205 1.75 -2.82 8.16
CA VAL A 205 1.82 -1.87 9.27
C VAL A 205 1.63 -2.66 10.56
N SER A 206 2.50 -2.44 11.53
CA SER A 206 2.30 -2.87 12.91
C SER A 206 2.47 -1.70 13.85
N THR A 207 1.70 -1.66 14.92
CA THR A 207 1.82 -0.67 16.00
C THR A 207 2.11 -1.38 17.32
N PHE A 208 2.40 -0.63 18.37
CA PHE A 208 2.56 -1.19 19.70
C PHE A 208 1.51 -0.61 20.65
N THR A 209 0.95 -1.48 21.47
CA THR A 209 0.11 -1.11 22.62
C THR A 209 0.93 -0.33 23.66
N PRO A 210 0.30 0.41 24.58
CA PRO A 210 1.01 1.08 25.69
C PRO A 210 1.88 0.13 26.52
N GLU A 211 1.50 -1.14 26.61
CA GLU A 211 2.24 -2.19 27.32
C GLU A 211 3.40 -2.78 26.49
N GLY A 212 3.62 -2.30 25.26
CA GLY A 212 4.68 -2.74 24.37
C GLY A 212 4.38 -4.02 23.59
N THR A 213 3.14 -4.52 23.62
CA THR A 213 2.72 -5.65 22.78
C THR A 213 2.53 -5.18 21.34
N GLU A 214 3.18 -5.84 20.39
CA GLU A 214 3.00 -5.60 18.96
C GLU A 214 1.58 -5.97 18.54
N ARG A 215 0.86 -5.00 17.99
CA ARG A 215 -0.41 -5.17 17.27
C ARG A 215 -0.09 -5.33 15.78
N ARG A 216 -0.34 -6.53 15.27
CA ARG A 216 -0.07 -6.94 13.89
C ARG A 216 -1.17 -7.84 13.35
N ILE A 217 -1.37 -7.74 12.04
CA ILE A 217 -2.15 -8.68 11.23
C ILE A 217 -1.16 -9.55 10.46
N ALA A 218 -1.43 -10.85 10.38
CA ALA A 218 -0.67 -11.79 9.58
C ALA A 218 -1.62 -12.55 8.65
N LEU A 219 -1.58 -12.23 7.36
CA LEU A 219 -2.36 -12.91 6.34
C LEU A 219 -1.68 -14.23 5.97
N SER A 220 -2.46 -15.30 5.94
CA SER A 220 -1.99 -16.65 5.59
C SER A 220 -2.59 -17.19 4.30
N ALA A 221 -3.76 -16.67 3.93
CA ALA A 221 -4.39 -16.89 2.64
C ALA A 221 -5.17 -15.64 2.23
N PRO A 222 -5.22 -15.31 0.93
CA PRO A 222 -4.46 -15.94 -0.17
C PRO A 222 -2.94 -15.66 -0.08
N ALA A 223 -2.15 -16.48 -0.78
CA ALA A 223 -0.72 -16.21 -0.93
C ALA A 223 -0.50 -15.01 -1.85
N ASN A 224 0.69 -14.43 -1.76
CA ASN A 224 1.03 -13.30 -2.61
C ASN A 224 1.08 -13.71 -4.09
N PHE A 225 0.50 -12.88 -4.97
CA PHE A 225 0.29 -13.14 -6.40
C PHE A 225 -0.60 -14.35 -6.71
N ALA A 226 -1.47 -14.75 -5.78
CA ALA A 226 -2.41 -15.83 -6.03
C ALA A 226 -3.45 -15.44 -7.10
N GLU A 227 -3.76 -16.39 -7.96
CA GLU A 227 -4.92 -16.30 -8.84
C GLU A 227 -6.19 -16.62 -8.05
N VAL A 228 -7.19 -15.75 -8.11
CA VAL A 228 -8.41 -15.88 -7.30
C VAL A 228 -9.68 -15.82 -8.15
N VAL A 229 -10.67 -16.63 -7.78
CA VAL A 229 -12.06 -16.49 -8.24
C VAL A 229 -12.94 -16.04 -7.09
N ALA A 230 -14.05 -15.40 -7.40
CA ALA A 230 -15.02 -14.98 -6.39
C ALA A 230 -15.81 -16.17 -5.81
N PRO A 231 -16.13 -16.17 -4.49
CA PRO A 231 -15.65 -15.23 -3.48
C PRO A 231 -14.20 -15.47 -3.08
N VAL A 232 -13.46 -14.39 -2.80
CA VAL A 232 -12.04 -14.49 -2.40
C VAL A 232 -11.96 -14.96 -0.96
N GLN A 233 -11.37 -16.13 -0.74
CA GLN A 233 -11.18 -16.69 0.61
C GLN A 233 -9.96 -16.07 1.26
N VAL A 234 -10.16 -15.48 2.44
CA VAL A 234 -9.08 -14.93 3.26
C VAL A 234 -8.99 -15.66 4.60
N ALA A 235 -7.77 -15.81 5.10
CA ALA A 235 -7.52 -16.34 6.42
C ALA A 235 -6.23 -15.78 7.01
N GLY A 236 -6.20 -15.59 8.32
CA GLY A 236 -5.02 -15.08 9.00
C GLY A 236 -5.19 -14.96 10.51
N ARG A 237 -4.30 -14.19 11.12
CA ARG A 237 -4.23 -14.01 12.57
C ARG A 237 -4.04 -12.54 12.93
N VAL A 238 -4.50 -12.20 14.13
CA VAL A 238 -4.25 -10.92 14.80
C VAL A 238 -3.52 -11.19 16.10
N SER A 239 -2.51 -10.39 16.44
CA SER A 239 -1.81 -10.52 17.74
C SER A 239 -2.55 -9.88 18.90
N VAL A 240 -3.39 -8.88 18.59
CA VAL A 240 -4.25 -8.15 19.51
C VAL A 240 -5.61 -8.04 18.84
N MET A 241 -6.68 -8.44 19.52
CA MET A 241 -8.03 -8.40 18.95
C MET A 241 -8.41 -6.96 18.57
N PRO A 242 -8.95 -6.74 17.36
CA PRO A 242 -9.41 -5.43 16.94
C PRO A 242 -10.65 -5.00 17.72
N PHE A 243 -10.92 -3.69 17.73
CA PHE A 243 -12.10 -3.15 18.39
C PHE A 243 -13.39 -3.79 17.85
N GLU A 244 -14.27 -4.22 18.76
CA GLU A 244 -15.50 -4.98 18.43
C GLU A 244 -15.25 -6.20 17.54
N ASN A 245 -14.04 -6.79 17.59
CA ASN A 245 -13.61 -7.91 16.76
C ASN A 245 -13.74 -7.64 15.25
N THR A 246 -13.74 -6.37 14.82
CA THR A 246 -14.00 -5.98 13.43
C THR A 246 -12.71 -5.66 12.67
N LEU A 247 -12.52 -6.29 11.53
CA LEU A 247 -11.48 -5.99 10.55
C LEU A 247 -12.10 -5.37 9.29
N THR A 248 -11.29 -4.63 8.55
CA THR A 248 -11.65 -4.07 7.26
C THR A 248 -10.85 -4.77 6.16
N TYR A 249 -11.51 -5.21 5.08
CA TYR A 249 -10.82 -5.52 3.84
C TYR A 249 -10.90 -4.32 2.89
N ARG A 250 -9.88 -4.15 2.07
CA ARG A 250 -9.85 -3.14 1.02
C ARG A 250 -9.19 -3.74 -0.23
N TYR A 251 -9.86 -3.62 -1.36
CA TYR A 251 -9.24 -3.79 -2.67
C TYR A 251 -8.76 -2.44 -3.18
N ALA A 252 -7.51 -2.37 -3.60
CA ALA A 252 -6.92 -1.19 -4.22
C ALA A 252 -6.30 -1.53 -5.57
N THR A 253 -6.07 -0.50 -6.39
CA THR A 253 -5.24 -0.61 -7.59
C THR A 253 -3.83 -1.12 -7.27
N PRO A 254 -3.08 -1.69 -8.23
CA PRO A 254 -1.74 -2.21 -7.97
C PRO A 254 -0.77 -1.21 -7.36
N ASP A 255 -0.93 0.08 -7.67
CA ASP A 255 -0.16 1.19 -7.08
C ASP A 255 -0.59 1.57 -5.65
N GLY A 256 -1.63 0.92 -5.11
CA GLY A 256 -2.20 1.19 -3.79
C GLY A 256 -2.93 2.53 -3.65
N LEU A 257 -3.00 3.34 -4.72
CA LEU A 257 -3.46 4.74 -4.64
C LEU A 257 -4.98 4.89 -4.67
N LYS A 258 -5.68 4.00 -5.39
CA LYS A 258 -7.13 4.07 -5.54
C LYS A 258 -7.80 2.88 -4.88
N VAL A 259 -8.66 3.17 -3.91
CA VAL A 259 -9.59 2.19 -3.35
C VAL A 259 -10.66 1.83 -4.38
N LEU A 260 -10.80 0.54 -4.64
CA LEU A 260 -11.79 -0.03 -5.55
C LEU A 260 -13.03 -0.47 -4.80
N GLU A 261 -12.84 -1.10 -3.64
CA GLU A 261 -13.90 -1.54 -2.75
C GLU A 261 -13.36 -1.69 -1.32
N GLU A 262 -14.24 -1.54 -0.33
CA GLU A 262 -13.95 -1.69 1.09
C GLU A 262 -15.16 -2.27 1.82
N GLY A 263 -14.91 -3.11 2.82
CA GLY A 263 -15.96 -3.66 3.68
C GLY A 263 -15.42 -4.26 4.97
N GLY A 264 -16.32 -4.63 5.89
CA GLY A 264 -15.98 -5.16 7.21
C GLY A 264 -16.24 -6.66 7.34
N PHE A 265 -15.45 -7.33 8.18
CA PHE A 265 -15.68 -8.73 8.58
C PHE A 265 -15.14 -9.00 9.99
N MET A 266 -15.56 -10.11 10.59
CA MET A 266 -15.26 -10.41 11.98
C MET A 266 -14.02 -11.29 12.13
N ALA A 267 -13.16 -10.94 13.08
CA ALA A 267 -12.17 -11.83 13.68
C ALA A 267 -12.79 -12.58 14.87
N GLN A 268 -12.16 -13.69 15.26
CA GLN A 268 -12.56 -14.52 16.38
C GLN A 268 -11.40 -14.55 17.40
N PRO A 269 -11.68 -14.26 18.69
CA PRO A 269 -10.65 -14.41 19.73
C PRO A 269 -10.27 -15.88 19.87
N ASP A 270 -8.99 -16.15 20.12
CA ASP A 270 -8.53 -17.51 20.42
C ASP A 270 -9.07 -17.96 21.80
N ASP A 271 -9.22 -17.01 22.73
CA ASP A 271 -9.82 -17.19 24.04
C ASP A 271 -10.88 -16.08 24.30
N PRO A 272 -12.18 -16.42 24.37
CA PRO A 272 -13.24 -15.43 24.55
C PRO A 272 -13.21 -14.71 25.90
N ASP A 273 -12.52 -15.26 26.90
CA ASP A 273 -12.41 -14.67 28.23
C ASP A 273 -11.21 -13.71 28.35
N THR A 274 -10.32 -13.67 27.35
CA THR A 274 -9.14 -12.81 27.33
C THR A 274 -9.39 -11.55 26.48
N MET A 275 -9.70 -10.43 27.15
CA MET A 275 -9.83 -9.13 26.50
C MET A 275 -8.49 -8.68 25.88
N GLY A 276 -8.51 -8.30 24.60
CA GLY A 276 -7.33 -7.80 23.89
C GLY A 276 -6.27 -8.86 23.58
N GLY A 277 -6.60 -10.15 23.73
CA GLY A 277 -5.72 -11.27 23.36
C GLY A 277 -5.54 -11.44 21.85
N ALA A 278 -4.86 -12.51 21.45
CA ALA A 278 -4.72 -12.87 20.03
C ALA A 278 -6.02 -13.50 19.48
N GLY A 279 -6.10 -13.56 18.15
CA GLY A 279 -7.21 -14.20 17.47
C GLY A 279 -6.88 -14.64 16.05
N SER A 280 -7.90 -15.18 15.39
CA SER A 280 -7.86 -15.61 14.00
C SER A 280 -9.02 -15.02 13.21
N PHE A 281 -8.93 -15.08 11.89
CA PHE A 281 -10.04 -14.74 11.03
C PHE A 281 -10.09 -15.66 9.81
N SER A 282 -11.30 -15.91 9.33
CA SER A 282 -11.55 -16.53 8.03
C SER A 282 -12.84 -15.96 7.45
N ALA A 283 -12.79 -15.49 6.20
CA ALA A 283 -13.93 -14.87 5.55
C ALA A 283 -13.94 -15.12 4.04
N ALA A 284 -15.14 -15.12 3.46
CA ALA A 284 -15.36 -15.09 2.03
C ALA A 284 -15.68 -13.66 1.62
N LEU A 285 -14.72 -12.98 0.99
CA LEU A 285 -14.88 -11.60 0.54
C LEU A 285 -15.58 -11.56 -0.83
N PRO A 286 -16.32 -10.48 -1.14
CA PRO A 286 -16.85 -10.28 -2.48
C PRO A 286 -15.74 -10.18 -3.53
N ALA A 287 -16.14 -10.34 -4.79
CA ALA A 287 -15.25 -10.20 -5.93
C ALA A 287 -14.71 -8.76 -6.01
N PRO A 288 -13.41 -8.55 -6.29
CA PRO A 288 -12.92 -7.22 -6.60
C PRO A 288 -13.63 -6.67 -7.84
N PRO A 289 -14.02 -5.37 -7.88
CA PRO A 289 -14.79 -4.79 -8.97
C PRO A 289 -13.90 -4.41 -10.16
N VAL A 290 -13.19 -5.41 -10.72
CA VAL A 290 -12.25 -5.26 -11.84
C VAL A 290 -12.55 -6.24 -12.96
N SER A 291 -11.96 -6.01 -14.13
CA SER A 291 -12.03 -6.97 -15.23
C SER A 291 -11.26 -8.26 -14.89
N PRO A 292 -11.65 -9.41 -15.47
CA PRO A 292 -10.85 -10.62 -15.40
C PRO A 292 -9.40 -10.37 -15.83
N TYR A 293 -8.47 -11.06 -15.17
CA TYR A 293 -7.02 -10.97 -15.30
C TYR A 293 -6.39 -9.64 -14.85
N ALA A 294 -7.15 -8.78 -14.16
CA ALA A 294 -6.59 -7.59 -13.53
C ALA A 294 -5.88 -7.94 -12.21
N ASP A 295 -4.76 -7.27 -11.96
CA ASP A 295 -4.07 -7.31 -10.68
C ASP A 295 -4.70 -6.30 -9.71
N VAL A 296 -4.85 -6.70 -8.45
CA VAL A 296 -5.33 -5.86 -7.35
C VAL A 296 -4.52 -6.09 -6.10
N GLN A 297 -4.41 -5.07 -5.25
CA GLN A 297 -3.89 -5.24 -3.90
C GLN A 297 -5.06 -5.49 -2.95
N LEU A 298 -5.04 -6.61 -2.23
CA LEU A 298 -5.91 -6.86 -1.09
C LEU A 298 -5.19 -6.45 0.18
N GLN A 299 -5.79 -5.56 0.96
CA GLN A 299 -5.32 -5.14 2.27
C GLN A 299 -6.33 -5.61 3.33
N ILE A 300 -5.83 -6.18 4.42
CA ILE A 300 -6.61 -6.44 5.63
C ILE A 300 -6.12 -5.48 6.70
N LEU A 301 -7.02 -4.66 7.23
CA LEU A 301 -6.69 -3.54 8.12
C LEU A 301 -7.45 -3.66 9.44
N GLU A 302 -6.80 -3.21 10.50
CA GLU A 302 -7.44 -2.74 11.73
C GLU A 302 -7.41 -1.21 11.72
N ILE A 303 -8.58 -0.60 11.82
CA ILE A 303 -8.74 0.86 11.85
C ILE A 303 -9.09 1.31 13.27
N SER A 304 -8.41 2.34 13.73
CA SER A 304 -8.69 2.99 14.99
C SER A 304 -10.05 3.67 14.96
N MET A 305 -10.97 3.27 15.83
CA MET A 305 -12.25 3.96 16.01
C MET A 305 -12.10 5.36 16.62
N ARG A 306 -10.93 5.69 17.18
CA ARG A 306 -10.66 7.02 17.75
C ARG A 306 -10.50 8.07 16.65
N ASP A 307 -9.76 7.75 15.59
CA ASP A 307 -9.25 8.74 14.63
C ASP A 307 -9.21 8.24 13.17
N GLY A 308 -9.60 7.00 12.90
CA GLY A 308 -9.55 6.40 11.57
C GLY A 308 -8.15 6.00 11.12
N SER A 309 -7.12 6.11 11.97
CA SER A 309 -5.76 5.70 11.60
C SER A 309 -5.63 4.18 11.48
N VAL A 310 -4.72 3.72 10.62
CA VAL A 310 -4.36 2.30 10.55
C VAL A 310 -3.57 1.92 11.80
N LEU A 311 -4.00 0.86 12.47
CA LEU A 311 -3.34 0.30 13.65
C LEU A 311 -2.53 -0.94 13.31
N ALA A 312 -3.05 -1.77 12.42
CA ALA A 312 -2.33 -2.86 11.81
C ALA A 312 -2.84 -3.08 10.39
N MET A 313 -1.96 -3.58 9.53
CA MET A 313 -2.31 -3.94 8.17
C MET A 313 -1.38 -5.04 7.68
N ASP A 314 -1.91 -5.98 6.91
CA ASP A 314 -1.12 -6.86 6.04
C ASP A 314 -1.76 -6.88 4.65
N SER A 315 -0.98 -7.11 3.60
CA SER A 315 -1.49 -7.06 2.23
C SER A 315 -0.83 -8.07 1.31
N VAL A 316 -1.55 -8.40 0.24
CA VAL A 316 -1.11 -9.30 -0.84
C VAL A 316 -1.61 -8.79 -2.19
N TRP A 317 -0.87 -9.07 -3.25
CA TRP A 317 -1.30 -8.90 -4.63
C TRP A 317 -2.06 -10.13 -5.11
N LEU A 318 -3.11 -9.92 -5.89
CA LEU A 318 -3.96 -10.97 -6.45
C LEU A 318 -4.17 -10.71 -7.93
N THR A 319 -4.24 -11.79 -8.70
CA THR A 319 -4.71 -11.75 -10.09
C THR A 319 -6.13 -12.31 -10.13
N VAL A 320 -7.11 -11.50 -10.53
CA VAL A 320 -8.51 -11.92 -10.59
C VAL A 320 -8.74 -12.80 -11.83
N LYS A 321 -9.44 -13.93 -11.72
CA LYS A 321 -9.79 -14.81 -12.84
C LYS A 321 -11.25 -14.67 -13.26
#